data_AF-A0A1L7D3I0-F1
#
_entry.id   AF-A0A1L7D3I0-F1
#
_cell.length_a   1.000
_cell.length_b   1.000
_cell.length_c   1.000
_cell.angle_alpha   90.00
_cell.angle_beta   90.00
_cell.angle_gamma   90.00
#
_symmetry.space_group_name_H-M   'P 1'
#
loop_
_entity.id
_entity.type
_entity.pdbx_description
1 polymer ?
#
loop_
_entity_poly.entity_id
_entity_poly.type
_entity_poly.pdbx_seq_one_letter_code
_entity_poly.pdbx_strand_id
1 'polypeptide(L)'
;MATNSSKSGKSSKSILDTPASQLKRKRITLDGDAVGREAEKIARFLGTGKYLGYQTVFVIIWIILNIAMVQYAWDPYPFILLNLAFSTQAAYAAPLILLAQNRQDARDRMSLDEDRRRAAQTKADTEFLARELAAVHVAVGETVTRDYLRRELDDLEELLHRIEDKLEDRRHDAEALLDKHTDKDQPR
;
A
#
# COMPACT_ATOMS: atom_id res chain seq x y z
N MET A 1 68.81 -13.64 32.32
CA MET A 1 67.49 -13.15 32.79
C MET A 1 66.94 -12.26 31.69
N ALA A 2 66.02 -12.81 30.88
CA ALA A 2 65.47 -12.17 29.68
C ALA A 2 64.13 -11.52 30.01
N THR A 3 63.80 -10.39 29.37
CA THR A 3 62.46 -10.07 28.82
C THR A 3 62.55 -8.75 28.04
N ASN A 4 62.45 -8.84 26.71
CA ASN A 4 62.25 -7.68 25.85
C ASN A 4 60.76 -7.62 25.48
N SER A 5 60.18 -6.42 25.60
CA SER A 5 58.74 -6.15 25.51
C SER A 5 58.19 -6.44 24.11
N SER A 6 57.02 -7.09 24.09
CA SER A 6 56.35 -7.63 22.90
C SER A 6 55.84 -6.53 21.96
N LYS A 7 56.00 -6.81 20.66
CA LYS A 7 55.69 -5.97 19.50
C LYS A 7 54.18 -5.80 19.30
N SER A 8 53.81 -4.56 18.99
CA SER A 8 52.53 -4.07 18.44
C SER A 8 51.83 -5.06 17.50
N GLY A 9 50.59 -5.43 17.86
CA GLY A 9 49.68 -6.18 17.00
C GLY A 9 49.10 -5.28 15.90
N LYS A 10 49.56 -5.45 14.66
CA LYS A 10 48.87 -4.94 13.46
C LYS A 10 47.75 -5.91 13.10
N SER A 11 46.51 -5.48 13.31
CA SER A 11 45.32 -6.13 12.77
C SER A 11 45.34 -6.05 11.24
N SER A 12 45.56 -7.19 10.59
CA SER A 12 45.45 -7.34 9.15
C SER A 12 43.97 -7.23 8.74
N LYS A 13 43.61 -6.12 8.10
CA LYS A 13 42.33 -5.97 7.40
C LYS A 13 42.27 -7.02 6.28
N SER A 14 41.35 -7.97 6.44
CA SER A 14 40.94 -8.87 5.36
C SER A 14 40.21 -8.04 4.30
N ILE A 15 40.92 -7.70 3.23
CA ILE A 15 40.38 -7.11 2.01
C ILE A 15 39.54 -8.20 1.36
N LEU A 16 38.22 -8.00 1.35
CA LEU A 16 37.25 -8.90 0.78
C LEU A 16 37.38 -8.87 -0.75
N ASP A 17 37.97 -9.91 -1.32
CA ASP A 17 38.04 -10.15 -2.75
C ASP A 17 36.63 -10.26 -3.34
N THR A 18 36.14 -9.14 -3.89
CA THR A 18 34.97 -9.16 -4.77
C THR A 18 35.50 -9.21 -6.20
N PRO A 19 35.43 -10.35 -6.90
CA PRO A 19 35.84 -10.39 -8.29
C PRO A 19 34.84 -9.56 -9.10
N ALA A 20 35.27 -8.35 -9.47
CA ALA A 20 34.61 -7.49 -10.41
C ALA A 20 34.70 -8.08 -11.83
N SER A 21 33.94 -9.14 -12.11
CA SER A 21 33.66 -9.57 -13.48
C SER A 21 32.53 -8.70 -14.05
N GLN A 22 32.86 -7.42 -14.27
CA GLN A 22 32.09 -6.48 -15.07
C GLN A 22 32.18 -6.87 -16.55
N LEU A 23 31.60 -8.02 -16.89
CA LEU A 23 31.31 -8.36 -18.27
C LEU A 23 30.28 -7.35 -18.75
N LYS A 24 30.75 -6.31 -19.44
CA LYS A 24 29.94 -5.38 -20.24
C LYS A 24 29.24 -6.19 -21.33
N ARG A 25 28.18 -6.89 -20.95
CA ARG A 25 27.21 -7.45 -21.88
C ARG A 25 26.63 -6.24 -22.59
N LYS A 26 27.03 -6.00 -23.84
CA LYS A 26 26.37 -5.04 -24.74
C LYS A 26 24.91 -5.46 -24.78
N ARG A 27 24.10 -4.88 -23.89
CA ARG A 27 22.66 -4.93 -24.01
C ARG A 27 22.38 -4.15 -25.27
N ILE A 28 22.04 -4.85 -26.34
CA ILE A 28 21.30 -4.26 -27.44
C ILE A 28 20.02 -3.79 -26.77
N THR A 29 20.00 -2.53 -26.34
CA THR A 29 18.79 -1.83 -25.94
C THR A 29 18.04 -1.59 -27.24
N LEU A 30 17.40 -2.65 -27.75
CA LEU A 30 16.25 -2.47 -28.64
C LEU A 30 15.41 -1.41 -27.94
N ASP A 31 15.21 -0.26 -28.58
CA ASP A 31 14.47 0.86 -28.03
C ASP A 31 13.07 0.36 -27.67
N GLY A 32 12.92 -0.03 -26.40
CA GLY A 32 11.79 -0.81 -25.93
C GLY A 32 10.52 -0.02 -26.14
N ASP A 33 10.60 1.30 -26.07
CA ASP A 33 9.47 2.24 -26.11
C ASP A 33 8.85 2.40 -27.48
N ALA A 34 9.62 2.30 -28.57
CA ALA A 34 9.04 2.21 -29.90
C ALA A 34 8.22 0.93 -30.07
N VAL A 35 8.79 -0.22 -29.70
CA VAL A 35 8.12 -1.52 -29.83
C VAL A 35 6.94 -1.64 -28.86
N GLY A 36 7.02 -1.05 -27.67
CA GLY A 36 5.94 -1.07 -26.69
C GLY A 36 4.69 -0.32 -27.15
N ARG A 37 4.85 0.82 -27.80
CA ARG A 37 3.70 1.58 -28.37
C ARG A 37 3.03 0.81 -29.50
N GLU A 38 3.80 0.14 -30.35
CA GLU A 38 3.24 -0.70 -31.42
C GLU A 38 2.58 -1.95 -30.87
N ALA A 39 3.18 -2.62 -29.87
CA ALA A 39 2.59 -3.75 -29.18
C ALA A 39 1.25 -3.40 -28.51
N GLU A 40 1.12 -2.19 -27.94
CA GLU A 40 -0.13 -1.76 -27.30
C GLU A 40 -1.25 -1.46 -28.31
N LYS A 41 -0.90 -1.01 -29.52
CA LYS A 41 -1.87 -0.94 -30.65
C LYS A 41 -2.29 -2.33 -31.09
N ILE A 42 -1.33 -3.24 -31.26
CA ILE A 42 -1.55 -4.63 -31.65
C ILE A 42 -2.43 -5.35 -30.61
N ALA A 43 -2.15 -5.19 -29.31
CA ALA A 43 -2.94 -5.79 -28.24
C ALA A 43 -4.40 -5.31 -28.24
N ARG A 44 -4.63 -4.00 -28.42
CA ARG A 44 -6.01 -3.46 -28.54
C ARG A 44 -6.70 -3.94 -29.82
N PHE A 45 -5.94 -4.13 -30.89
CA PHE A 45 -6.45 -4.62 -32.16
C PHE A 45 -6.83 -6.11 -32.11
N LEU A 46 -5.97 -6.98 -31.56
CA LEU A 46 -6.26 -8.41 -31.40
C LEU A 46 -7.28 -8.69 -30.30
N GLY A 47 -7.34 -7.86 -29.25
CA GLY A 47 -8.37 -7.98 -28.20
C GLY A 47 -9.77 -7.59 -28.68
N THR A 48 -9.88 -6.94 -29.83
CA THR A 48 -11.16 -6.63 -30.47
C THR A 48 -11.49 -7.71 -31.49
N GLY A 49 -12.69 -8.31 -31.43
CA GLY A 49 -13.15 -9.34 -32.40
C GLY A 49 -13.15 -8.91 -33.89
N LYS A 50 -12.88 -7.63 -34.17
CA LYS A 50 -12.71 -7.06 -35.51
C LYS A 50 -11.57 -7.71 -36.29
N TYR A 51 -10.45 -8.05 -35.64
CA TYR A 51 -9.32 -8.70 -36.33
C TYR A 51 -9.73 -10.05 -36.95
N LEU A 52 -10.44 -10.87 -36.16
CA LEU A 52 -10.94 -12.16 -36.61
C LEU A 52 -11.92 -12.01 -37.80
N GLY A 53 -12.75 -10.97 -37.77
CA GLY A 53 -13.63 -10.61 -38.88
C GLY A 53 -12.86 -10.31 -40.17
N TYR A 54 -11.88 -9.39 -40.12
CA TYR A 54 -11.04 -9.08 -41.29
C TYR A 54 -10.27 -10.29 -41.81
N GLN A 55 -9.71 -11.10 -40.92
CA GLN A 55 -8.96 -12.31 -41.29
C GLN A 55 -9.86 -13.34 -42.01
N THR A 56 -11.08 -13.53 -41.51
CA THR A 56 -12.06 -14.45 -42.12
C THR A 56 -12.49 -13.96 -43.50
N VAL A 57 -12.78 -12.67 -43.63
CA VAL A 57 -13.14 -12.06 -44.92
C VAL A 57 -12.01 -12.20 -45.93
N PHE A 58 -10.76 -11.97 -45.51
CA PHE A 58 -9.59 -12.16 -46.37
C PHE A 58 -9.48 -13.61 -46.89
N VAL A 59 -9.64 -14.60 -46.02
CA VAL A 59 -9.62 -16.02 -46.42
C VAL A 59 -10.74 -16.34 -47.40
N ILE A 60 -11.96 -15.86 -47.15
CA ILE A 60 -13.10 -16.07 -48.05
C ILE A 60 -12.83 -15.45 -49.43
N ILE A 61 -12.35 -14.21 -49.48
CA ILE A 61 -12.01 -13.53 -50.74
C ILE A 61 -10.92 -14.29 -51.49
N TRP A 62 -9.90 -14.79 -50.79
CA TRP A 62 -8.83 -15.58 -51.40
C TRP A 62 -9.37 -16.85 -52.06
N ILE A 63 -10.22 -17.59 -51.35
CA ILE A 63 -10.86 -18.80 -51.88
C ILE A 63 -11.73 -18.47 -53.10
N ILE A 64 -12.55 -17.41 -53.04
CA ILE A 64 -13.41 -16.98 -54.16
C ILE A 64 -12.56 -16.60 -55.38
N LEU A 65 -11.51 -15.80 -55.20
CA LEU A 65 -10.63 -15.36 -56.28
C LEU A 65 -9.93 -16.57 -56.93
N ASN A 66 -9.51 -17.54 -56.12
CA ASN A 66 -8.88 -18.76 -56.59
C ASN A 66 -9.83 -19.61 -57.46
N ILE A 67 -11.08 -19.79 -57.00
CA ILE A 67 -12.11 -20.53 -57.76
C ILE A 67 -12.49 -19.78 -59.04
N ALA A 68 -12.62 -18.45 -58.99
CA ALA A 68 -12.94 -17.63 -60.16
C ALA A 68 -11.82 -17.66 -61.22
N MET A 69 -10.56 -17.77 -60.78
CA MET A 69 -9.38 -17.88 -61.64
C MET A 69 -8.93 -19.34 -61.84
N VAL A 70 -9.87 -20.29 -61.90
CA VAL A 70 -9.59 -21.73 -62.09
C VAL A 70 -8.70 -22.01 -63.30
N GLN A 71 -8.76 -21.21 -64.35
CA GLN A 71 -7.94 -21.41 -65.56
C GLN A 71 -6.45 -21.10 -65.33
N TYR A 72 -6.13 -20.25 -64.36
CA TYR A 72 -4.75 -19.93 -63.97
C TYR A 72 -4.29 -20.72 -62.74
N ALA A 73 -5.24 -21.30 -61.98
CA ALA A 73 -5.01 -22.19 -60.84
C ALA A 73 -3.81 -21.76 -59.97
N TRP A 74 -3.77 -20.48 -59.58
CA TRP A 74 -2.60 -19.88 -58.94
C TRP A 74 -2.29 -20.44 -57.55
N ASP A 75 -3.27 -21.06 -56.89
CA ASP A 75 -3.11 -21.76 -55.61
C ASP A 75 -4.11 -22.95 -55.54
N PRO A 76 -3.87 -24.06 -56.26
CA PRO A 76 -4.80 -25.19 -56.31
C PRO A 76 -4.98 -25.82 -54.93
N TYR A 77 -6.12 -26.48 -54.69
CA TYR A 77 -6.35 -27.25 -53.47
C TYR A 77 -5.16 -28.21 -53.23
N PRO A 78 -4.45 -28.16 -52.08
CA PRO A 78 -4.85 -27.68 -50.75
C PRO A 78 -4.38 -26.26 -50.33
N PHE A 79 -4.30 -25.29 -51.24
CA PHE A 79 -3.93 -23.88 -50.96
C PHE A 79 -2.55 -23.71 -50.28
N ILE A 80 -1.49 -24.11 -50.97
CA ILE A 80 -0.12 -24.10 -50.43
C ILE A 80 0.36 -22.69 -50.07
N LEU A 81 -0.02 -21.67 -50.85
CA LEU A 81 0.43 -20.29 -50.63
C LEU A 81 -0.24 -19.70 -49.40
N LEU A 82 -1.55 -19.93 -49.25
CA LEU A 82 -2.29 -19.53 -48.05
C LEU A 82 -1.69 -20.20 -46.80
N ASN A 83 -1.41 -21.49 -46.89
CA ASN A 83 -0.83 -22.22 -45.76
C ASN A 83 0.60 -21.74 -45.41
N LEU A 84 1.41 -21.42 -46.42
CA LEU A 84 2.74 -20.85 -46.23
C LEU A 84 2.68 -19.47 -45.57
N ALA A 85 1.72 -18.63 -45.98
CA ALA A 85 1.49 -17.32 -45.38
C ALA A 85 1.09 -17.46 -43.89
N PHE A 86 0.14 -18.33 -43.57
CA PHE A 86 -0.25 -18.61 -42.18
C PHE A 86 0.90 -19.18 -41.34
N SER A 87 1.71 -20.07 -41.92
CA SER A 87 2.89 -20.63 -41.25
C SER A 87 3.90 -19.53 -40.89
N THR A 88 4.16 -18.63 -41.84
CA THR A 88 5.07 -17.48 -41.62
C THR A 88 4.48 -16.49 -40.62
N GLN A 89 3.17 -16.24 -40.69
CA GLN A 89 2.45 -15.38 -39.76
C GLN A 89 2.56 -15.89 -38.32
N ALA A 90 2.34 -17.20 -38.10
CA ALA A 90 2.50 -17.82 -36.80
C ALA A 90 3.96 -17.75 -36.30
N ALA A 91 4.93 -17.98 -37.19
CA ALA A 91 6.36 -17.92 -36.86
C ALA A 91 6.80 -16.51 -36.41
N TYR A 92 6.28 -15.44 -37.03
CA TYR A 92 6.57 -14.06 -36.63
C TYR A 92 5.76 -13.59 -35.41
N ALA A 93 4.59 -14.19 -35.17
CA ALA A 93 3.78 -13.87 -33.99
C ALA A 93 4.51 -14.24 -32.68
N ALA A 94 5.17 -15.39 -32.62
CA ALA A 94 5.88 -15.87 -31.42
C ALA A 94 6.90 -14.85 -30.83
N PRO A 95 7.86 -14.30 -31.60
CA PRO A 95 8.79 -13.31 -31.07
C PRO A 95 8.12 -11.98 -30.71
N LEU A 96 7.07 -11.57 -31.44
CA LEU A 96 6.34 -10.34 -31.13
C LEU A 96 5.57 -10.47 -29.81
N ILE A 97 4.93 -11.64 -29.58
CA ILE A 97 4.26 -11.97 -28.33
C ILE A 97 5.28 -12.01 -27.18
N LEU A 98 6.44 -12.62 -27.38
CA LEU A 98 7.51 -12.69 -26.37
C LEU A 98 7.98 -11.27 -25.96
N LEU A 99 8.12 -10.36 -26.91
CA LEU A 99 8.47 -8.96 -26.61
C LEU A 99 7.34 -8.24 -25.86
N ALA A 100 6.08 -8.49 -26.21
CA ALA A 100 4.93 -7.94 -25.50
C ALA A 100 4.86 -8.46 -24.05
N GLN A 101 5.07 -9.77 -23.84
CA GLN A 101 5.06 -10.43 -22.53
C GLN A 101 6.19 -9.93 -21.64
N ASN A 102 7.44 -9.86 -22.12
CA ASN A 102 8.57 -9.34 -21.34
C ASN A 102 8.33 -7.93 -20.79
N ARG A 103 7.56 -7.11 -21.52
CA ARG A 103 7.17 -5.77 -21.06
C ARG A 103 6.03 -5.79 -20.07
N GLN A 104 5.04 -6.66 -20.23
CA GLN A 104 3.97 -6.85 -19.24
C GLN A 104 4.58 -7.29 -17.91
N ASP A 105 5.45 -8.32 -17.93
CA ASP A 105 6.17 -8.80 -16.75
C ASP A 105 6.99 -7.70 -16.07
N ALA A 106 7.61 -6.79 -16.85
CA ALA A 106 8.36 -5.66 -16.29
C ALA A 106 7.45 -4.64 -15.60
N ARG A 107 6.28 -4.32 -16.17
CA ARG A 107 5.27 -3.44 -15.53
C ARG A 107 4.73 -4.09 -14.27
N ASP A 108 4.40 -5.38 -14.32
CA ASP A 108 3.85 -6.13 -13.19
C ASP A 108 4.84 -6.26 -12.04
N ARG A 109 6.14 -6.40 -12.35
CA ARG A 109 7.19 -6.34 -11.31
C ARG A 109 7.27 -4.98 -10.64
N MET A 110 7.18 -3.89 -11.41
CA MET A 110 7.22 -2.53 -10.87
C MET A 110 6.02 -2.25 -9.96
N SER A 111 4.80 -2.64 -10.38
CA SER A 111 3.61 -2.49 -9.54
C SER A 111 3.70 -3.31 -8.24
N LEU A 112 4.18 -4.56 -8.32
CA LEU A 112 4.38 -5.40 -7.13
C LEU A 112 5.41 -4.81 -6.16
N ASP A 113 6.49 -4.23 -6.66
CA ASP A 113 7.51 -3.60 -5.80
C ASP A 113 7.00 -2.30 -5.15
N GLU A 114 6.19 -1.52 -5.87
CA GLU A 114 5.50 -0.36 -5.28
C GLU A 114 4.52 -0.78 -4.20
N ASP A 115 3.71 -1.80 -4.44
CA ASP A 115 2.75 -2.31 -3.46
C ASP A 115 3.45 -2.83 -2.21
N ARG A 116 4.57 -3.54 -2.36
CA ARG A 116 5.40 -3.97 -1.22
C ARG A 116 5.94 -2.79 -0.41
N ARG A 117 6.42 -1.73 -1.09
CA ARG A 117 6.92 -0.53 -0.42
C ARG A 117 5.81 0.19 0.34
N ARG A 118 4.64 0.34 -0.29
CA ARG A 118 3.46 0.94 0.36
C ARG A 118 3.03 0.13 1.57
N ALA A 119 2.93 -1.20 1.44
CA ALA A 119 2.58 -2.06 2.57
C ALA A 119 3.59 -1.97 3.73
N ALA A 120 4.88 -1.87 3.43
CA ALA A 120 5.92 -1.67 4.44
C ALA A 120 5.79 -0.30 5.15
N GLN A 121 5.49 0.77 4.39
CA GLN A 121 5.24 2.10 4.95
C GLN A 121 3.99 2.11 5.83
N THR A 122 2.86 1.61 5.33
CA THR A 122 1.62 1.50 6.11
C THR A 122 1.85 0.72 7.40
N LYS A 123 2.60 -0.39 7.34
CA LYS A 123 2.95 -1.16 8.54
C LYS A 123 3.75 -0.31 9.53
N ALA A 124 4.80 0.38 9.08
CA ALA A 124 5.61 1.24 9.94
C ALA A 124 4.78 2.37 10.57
N ASP A 125 3.91 3.01 9.79
CA ASP A 125 3.02 4.08 10.26
C ASP A 125 2.04 3.55 11.32
N THR A 126 1.48 2.35 11.12
CA THR A 126 0.61 1.73 12.12
C THR A 126 1.34 1.34 13.39
N GLU A 127 2.58 0.84 13.29
CA GLU A 127 3.41 0.53 14.47
C GLU A 127 3.79 1.81 15.23
N PHE A 128 4.08 2.89 14.51
CA PHE A 128 4.37 4.20 15.10
C PHE A 128 3.15 4.76 15.83
N LEU A 129 2.00 4.81 15.17
CA LEU A 129 0.74 5.28 15.77
C LEU A 129 0.34 4.43 16.98
N ALA A 130 0.51 3.10 16.91
CA ALA A 130 0.23 2.22 18.05
C ALA A 130 1.16 2.51 19.23
N ARG A 131 2.44 2.79 18.97
CA ARG A 131 3.41 3.15 20.02
C ARG A 131 3.12 4.53 20.62
N GLU A 132 2.78 5.51 19.80
CA GLU A 132 2.37 6.84 20.28
C GLU A 132 1.08 6.74 21.10
N LEU A 133 0.08 6.01 20.63
CA LEU A 133 -1.17 5.78 21.35
C LEU A 133 -0.93 5.09 22.70
N ALA A 134 -0.06 4.09 22.75
CA ALA A 134 0.31 3.42 23.99
C ALA A 134 1.03 4.39 24.96
N ALA A 135 1.95 5.21 24.47
CA ALA A 135 2.64 6.21 25.29
C ALA A 135 1.69 7.28 25.83
N VAL A 136 0.77 7.78 24.99
CA VAL A 136 -0.29 8.71 25.40
C VAL A 136 -1.21 8.07 26.42
N HIS A 137 -1.61 6.80 26.21
CA HIS A 137 -2.46 6.08 27.14
C HIS A 137 -1.82 5.91 28.52
N VAL A 138 -0.52 5.60 28.58
CA VAL A 138 0.22 5.54 29.84
C VAL A 138 0.30 6.91 30.51
N ALA A 139 0.65 7.96 29.75
CA ALA A 139 0.74 9.32 30.28
C ALA A 139 -0.60 9.81 30.86
N VAL A 140 -1.72 9.57 30.17
CA VAL A 140 -3.07 9.93 30.64
C VAL A 140 -3.53 9.03 31.79
N GLY A 141 -3.25 7.72 31.71
CA GLY A 141 -3.63 6.75 32.73
C GLY A 141 -2.96 6.98 34.08
N GLU A 142 -1.75 7.54 34.10
CA GLU A 142 -1.00 7.82 35.32
C GLU A 142 -1.41 9.14 36.01
N THR A 143 -1.91 10.14 35.28
CA THR A 143 -2.14 11.50 35.84
C THR A 143 -3.59 11.92 36.07
N VAL A 144 -4.58 11.35 35.39
CA VAL A 144 -5.91 12.02 35.31
C VAL A 144 -7.06 11.25 35.96
N THR A 145 -6.95 9.96 36.26
CA THR A 145 -8.14 9.23 36.73
C THR A 145 -8.19 9.05 38.24
N ARG A 146 -7.13 8.59 38.90
CA ARG A 146 -7.27 8.21 40.31
C ARG A 146 -7.22 9.40 41.26
N ASP A 147 -6.18 10.21 41.15
CA ASP A 147 -5.93 11.30 42.10
C ASP A 147 -6.81 12.51 41.82
N TYR A 148 -7.11 12.78 40.54
CA TYR A 148 -8.06 13.82 40.14
C TYR A 148 -9.50 13.46 40.53
N LEU A 149 -10.00 12.24 40.25
CA LEU A 149 -11.35 11.86 40.69
C LEU A 149 -11.46 11.86 42.21
N ARG A 150 -10.41 11.44 42.94
CA ARG A 150 -10.41 11.51 44.41
C ARG A 150 -10.48 12.94 44.90
N ARG A 151 -9.66 13.83 44.34
CA ARG A 151 -9.65 15.24 44.72
C ARG A 151 -10.98 15.93 44.42
N GLU A 152 -11.58 15.65 43.27
CA GLU A 152 -12.89 16.22 42.92
C GLU A 152 -14.01 15.68 43.83
N LEU A 153 -13.93 14.40 44.24
CA LEU A 153 -14.84 13.81 45.22
C LEU A 153 -14.66 14.43 46.61
N ASP A 154 -13.41 14.63 47.06
CA ASP A 154 -13.10 15.28 48.34
C ASP A 154 -13.59 16.75 48.34
N ASP A 155 -13.36 17.49 47.25
CA ASP A 155 -13.84 18.87 47.08
C ASP A 155 -15.38 18.93 47.07
N LEU A 156 -16.05 17.96 46.44
CA LEU A 156 -17.52 17.82 46.47
C LEU A 156 -18.03 17.52 47.89
N GLU A 157 -17.36 16.66 48.64
CA GLU A 157 -17.70 16.32 50.03
C GLU A 157 -17.57 17.55 50.94
N GLU A 158 -16.48 18.31 50.80
CA GLU A 158 -16.26 19.56 51.55
C GLU A 158 -17.34 20.61 51.24
N LEU A 159 -17.70 20.76 49.96
CA LEU A 159 -18.78 21.65 49.55
C LEU A 159 -20.14 21.23 50.13
N LEU A 160 -20.41 19.92 50.20
CA LEU A 160 -21.66 19.40 50.76
C LEU A 160 -21.73 19.68 52.27
N HIS A 161 -20.65 19.41 53.00
CA HIS A 161 -20.53 19.71 54.43
C HIS A 161 -20.73 21.20 54.72
N ARG A 162 -20.11 22.07 53.92
CA ARG A 162 -20.26 23.52 54.06
C ARG A 162 -21.69 24.00 53.84
N ILE A 163 -22.44 23.32 52.97
CA ILE A 163 -23.86 23.61 52.74
C ILE A 163 -24.69 23.14 53.94
N GLU A 164 -24.43 21.93 54.45
CA GLU A 164 -25.09 21.37 55.64
C GLU A 164 -24.92 22.31 56.84
N ASP A 165 -23.70 22.71 57.18
CA ASP A 165 -23.40 23.61 58.30
C ASP A 165 -24.14 24.95 58.16
N LYS A 166 -24.19 25.51 56.94
CA LYS A 166 -24.92 26.76 56.66
C LYS A 166 -26.43 26.60 56.81
N LEU A 167 -26.97 25.42 56.54
CA LEU A 167 -28.39 25.13 56.72
C LEU A 167 -28.71 24.94 58.20
N GLU A 168 -27.84 24.28 58.96
CA GLU A 168 -27.96 24.14 60.42
C GLU A 168 -27.90 25.51 61.12
N ASP A 169 -26.93 26.37 60.77
CA ASP A 169 -26.83 27.74 61.31
C ASP A 169 -28.11 28.55 61.04
N ARG A 170 -28.60 28.54 59.80
CA ARG A 170 -29.85 29.26 59.46
C ARG A 170 -31.07 28.68 60.16
N ARG A 171 -31.08 27.38 60.43
CA ARG A 171 -32.14 26.73 61.18
C ARG A 171 -32.10 27.14 62.65
N HIS A 172 -30.92 27.17 63.26
CA HIS A 172 -30.73 27.68 64.62
C HIS A 172 -31.13 29.15 64.76
N ASP A 173 -30.76 30.00 63.80
CA ASP A 173 -31.19 31.40 63.76
C ASP A 173 -32.72 31.52 63.64
N ALA A 174 -33.36 30.71 62.80
CA ALA A 174 -34.81 30.71 62.64
C ALA A 174 -35.54 30.20 63.89
N GLU A 175 -35.04 29.15 64.55
CA GLU A 175 -35.57 28.63 65.81
C GLU A 175 -35.42 29.66 66.95
N ALA A 176 -34.27 30.35 67.03
CA ALA A 176 -34.05 31.42 68.01
C ALA A 176 -34.96 32.64 67.78
N LEU A 177 -35.29 32.96 66.53
CA LEU A 177 -36.23 34.04 66.19
C LEU A 177 -37.69 33.65 66.50
N LEU A 178 -38.06 32.38 66.33
CA LEU A 178 -39.39 31.85 66.69
C LEU A 178 -39.60 31.80 68.21
N ASP A 179 -38.60 31.39 68.97
CA ASP A 179 -38.62 31.39 70.44
C ASP A 179 -38.81 32.82 70.99
N LYS A 180 -38.07 33.78 70.42
CA LYS A 180 -38.17 35.20 70.78
C LYS A 180 -39.50 35.86 70.39
N HIS A 181 -40.20 35.35 69.37
CA HIS A 181 -41.55 35.81 69.04
C HIS A 181 -42.61 35.20 69.96
N THR A 182 -42.44 33.93 70.35
CA THR A 182 -43.36 33.22 71.25
C THR A 182 -43.36 33.81 72.67
N ASP A 183 -42.22 34.31 73.15
CA ASP A 183 -42.09 35.00 74.45
C ASP A 183 -42.74 36.39 74.49
N LYS A 184 -42.98 37.03 73.33
CA LYS A 184 -43.52 38.40 73.27
C LYS A 184 -45.05 38.50 73.30
N ASP A 185 -45.75 37.39 73.09
CA ASP A 185 -47.22 37.32 73.02
C ASP A 185 -47.87 36.80 74.32
N GLN A 186 -47.15 36.79 75.45
CA GLN A 186 -47.73 36.51 76.76
C GLN A 186 -48.16 37.82 77.44
N PRO A 187 -49.44 38.27 77.33
CA PRO A 187 -49.92 39.39 78.12
C PRO A 187 -49.96 39.01 79.61
N ARG A 188 -49.49 39.96 80.42
CA ARG A 188 -49.48 39.94 81.89
C ARG A 188 -50.87 39.77 82.50
#